data_AF-A0A8T2W0B6-F1
#
_entry.id   AF-A0A8T2W0B6-F1
#
_cell.length_a   1.000
_cell.length_b   1.000
_cell.length_c   1.000
_cell.angle_alpha   90.00
_cell.angle_beta   90.00
_cell.angle_gamma   90.00
#
_symmetry.space_group_name_H-M   'P 1'
#
loop_
_entity.id
_entity.type
_entity.pdbx_description
1 polymer ?
#
loop_
_entity_poly.entity_id
_entity_poly.type
_entity_poly.pdbx_seq_one_letter_code
_entity_poly.pdbx_strand_id
1 'polypeptide(L)'
;MKIGNFEVQVTSPEGLPFHEVLDASTGEVYVVAESGKRFELRHRGDPRSVHLLPDGHAFFFSAKIDGRGTGTTVKVIRGKYECKHVGFLHHGDANSATYDLFEFASATPNEAVQANSSEFQEGKIEVIVQETQRAPGVTQCKPTQDYTGSKVPSLPEGKKFFLAPSLTTASAGTVLRAGIDHTKYEYVGSPAATFKIRYETPTTLLLRKILNRDNPAHAAILNSFSETRIVPSSIAQPAASAMGSTGPGPSRQQQQHPRVKRERDVATNTDEIIDLLDPTRVSIRVAENLGPNEELLCDLTGDDDTPQWAKRHKPAIDIDETQSTE
;
A
#
# COMPACT_ATOMS: atom_id res chain seq x y z
N MET A 1 -4.55 -15.99 -7.09
CA MET A 1 -3.52 -16.93 -7.62
C MET A 1 -3.98 -18.41 -7.62
N LYS A 2 -3.76 -19.18 -8.70
CA LYS A 2 -4.13 -20.61 -8.80
C LYS A 2 -2.93 -21.50 -9.16
N ILE A 3 -2.74 -22.62 -8.44
CA ILE A 3 -1.73 -23.65 -8.73
C ILE A 3 -2.42 -25.01 -8.70
N GLY A 4 -2.42 -25.70 -9.85
CA GLY A 4 -3.12 -26.97 -10.01
C GLY A 4 -4.60 -26.84 -9.63
N ASN A 5 -4.99 -27.57 -8.60
CA ASN A 5 -6.37 -27.64 -8.10
C ASN A 5 -6.63 -26.72 -6.91
N PHE A 6 -5.69 -25.84 -6.57
CA PHE A 6 -5.78 -24.97 -5.41
C PHE A 6 -5.70 -23.51 -5.83
N GLU A 7 -6.45 -22.67 -5.13
CA GLU A 7 -6.50 -21.24 -5.35
C GLU A 7 -6.38 -20.52 -4.01
N VAL A 8 -5.61 -19.44 -4.02
CA VAL A 8 -5.43 -18.53 -2.90
C VAL A 8 -5.71 -17.13 -3.39
N GLN A 9 -6.49 -16.39 -2.61
CA GLN A 9 -6.88 -15.01 -2.91
C GLN A 9 -6.81 -14.18 -1.64
N VAL A 10 -6.29 -12.95 -1.77
CA VAL A 10 -6.35 -11.95 -0.71
C VAL A 10 -7.62 -11.14 -0.90
N THR A 11 -8.49 -11.11 0.10
CA THR A 11 -9.81 -10.47 0.02
C THR A 11 -10.00 -9.47 1.15
N SER A 12 -10.86 -8.48 0.99
CA SER A 12 -11.36 -7.67 2.10
C SER A 12 -12.26 -8.50 3.02
N PRO A 13 -12.59 -8.02 4.23
CA PRO A 13 -13.56 -8.69 5.11
C PRO A 13 -14.95 -8.88 4.49
N GLU A 14 -15.32 -8.03 3.53
CA GLU A 14 -16.56 -8.13 2.74
C GLU A 14 -16.48 -9.21 1.65
N GLY A 15 -15.31 -9.83 1.46
CA GLY A 15 -15.07 -10.87 0.47
C GLY A 15 -14.74 -10.35 -0.93
N LEU A 16 -14.45 -9.04 -1.07
CA LEU A 16 -14.02 -8.48 -2.33
C LEU A 16 -12.52 -8.75 -2.54
N PRO A 17 -12.10 -9.26 -3.71
CA PRO A 17 -10.68 -9.53 -3.94
C PRO A 17 -9.89 -8.24 -4.11
N PHE A 18 -8.68 -8.22 -3.56
CA PHE A 18 -7.71 -7.18 -3.89
C PHE A 18 -7.17 -7.38 -5.31
N HIS A 19 -6.65 -6.30 -5.92
CA HIS A 19 -6.03 -6.38 -7.23
C HIS A 19 -4.72 -7.16 -7.16
N GLU A 20 -4.56 -8.15 -8.03
CA GLU A 20 -3.33 -8.93 -8.21
C GLU A 20 -2.62 -8.50 -9.50
N VAL A 21 -1.30 -8.37 -9.46
CA VAL A 21 -0.44 -8.03 -10.61
C VAL A 21 0.73 -9.02 -10.64
N LEU A 22 1.05 -9.53 -11.82
CA LEU A 22 2.22 -10.38 -12.04
C LEU A 22 3.40 -9.52 -12.48
N ASP A 23 4.51 -9.56 -11.75
CA ASP A 23 5.77 -9.00 -12.22
C ASP A 23 6.30 -9.88 -13.35
N ALA A 24 6.30 -9.36 -14.57
CA ALA A 24 6.73 -10.08 -15.76
C ALA A 24 8.22 -10.48 -15.72
N SER A 25 9.04 -9.80 -14.92
CA SER A 25 10.48 -10.07 -14.85
C SER A 25 10.83 -11.21 -13.90
N THR A 26 10.15 -11.28 -12.75
CA THR A 26 10.41 -12.27 -11.70
C THR A 26 9.40 -13.41 -11.68
N GLY A 27 8.22 -13.22 -12.28
CA GLY A 27 7.08 -14.13 -12.18
C GLY A 27 6.38 -14.09 -10.82
N GLU A 28 6.69 -13.11 -9.97
CA GLU A 28 6.09 -12.96 -8.66
C GLU A 28 4.73 -12.26 -8.72
N VAL A 29 3.81 -12.67 -7.85
CA VAL A 29 2.47 -12.08 -7.75
C VAL A 29 2.47 -11.06 -6.62
N TYR A 30 2.06 -9.84 -6.96
CA TYR A 30 1.87 -8.73 -6.05
C TYR A 30 0.38 -8.44 -5.86
N VAL A 31 -0.02 -8.29 -4.60
CA VAL A 31 -1.32 -7.72 -4.22
C VAL A 31 -1.14 -6.22 -4.02
N VAL A 32 -1.95 -5.43 -4.73
CA VAL A 32 -1.93 -3.97 -4.61
C VAL A 32 -2.82 -3.57 -3.43
N ALA A 33 -2.24 -2.97 -2.41
CA ALA A 33 -2.90 -2.69 -1.13
C ALA A 33 -2.66 -1.25 -0.64
N GLU A 34 -3.49 -0.79 0.28
CA GLU A 34 -3.32 0.48 1.01
C GLU A 34 -3.08 0.20 2.48
N SER A 35 -2.25 1.03 3.11
CA SER A 35 -2.09 1.04 4.56
C SER A 35 -3.42 1.33 5.27
N GLY A 36 -3.66 0.68 6.40
CA GLY A 36 -4.91 0.78 7.16
C GLY A 36 -6.03 -0.15 6.67
N LYS A 37 -5.83 -0.90 5.58
CA LYS A 37 -6.86 -1.81 5.06
C LYS A 37 -6.75 -3.20 5.66
N ARG A 38 -7.88 -3.71 6.16
CA ARG A 38 -8.00 -5.08 6.62
C ARG A 38 -8.07 -6.05 5.44
N PHE A 39 -7.56 -7.25 5.66
CA PHE A 39 -7.66 -8.33 4.69
C PHE A 39 -7.88 -9.69 5.35
N GLU A 40 -8.37 -10.63 4.55
CA GLU A 40 -8.52 -12.04 4.86
C GLU A 40 -7.82 -12.85 3.75
N LEU A 41 -7.29 -14.01 4.10
CA LEU A 41 -6.72 -14.93 3.14
C LEU A 41 -7.73 -16.03 2.85
N ARG A 42 -8.27 -16.06 1.63
CA ARG A 42 -9.26 -17.03 1.18
C ARG A 42 -8.57 -18.13 0.38
N HIS A 43 -8.93 -19.36 0.68
CA HIS A 43 -8.41 -20.56 0.03
C HIS A 43 -9.54 -21.35 -0.57
N ARG A 44 -9.30 -21.89 -1.76
CA ARG A 44 -10.22 -22.78 -2.45
C ARG A 44 -9.51 -24.00 -2.98
N GLY A 45 -10.09 -25.18 -2.76
CA GLY A 45 -9.69 -26.42 -3.42
C GLY A 45 -10.72 -26.84 -4.45
N ASP A 46 -10.30 -27.40 -5.58
CA ASP A 46 -11.22 -28.04 -6.52
C ASP A 46 -11.92 -29.20 -5.79
N PRO A 47 -13.27 -29.22 -5.76
CA PRO A 47 -14.02 -30.33 -5.20
C PRO A 47 -13.54 -31.71 -5.64
N ARG A 48 -13.18 -31.85 -6.92
CA ARG A 48 -12.77 -33.12 -7.52
C ARG A 48 -11.51 -33.67 -6.88
N SER A 49 -10.56 -32.81 -6.55
CA SER A 49 -9.27 -33.21 -5.96
C SER A 49 -9.43 -33.70 -4.53
N VAL A 50 -10.36 -33.13 -3.79
CA VAL A 50 -10.66 -33.54 -2.41
C VAL A 50 -11.32 -34.92 -2.39
N HIS A 51 -12.08 -35.28 -3.43
CA HIS A 51 -12.71 -36.61 -3.54
C HIS A 51 -11.72 -37.72 -3.86
N LEU A 52 -10.55 -37.40 -4.43
CA LEU A 52 -9.50 -38.37 -4.75
C LEU A 52 -8.66 -38.78 -3.54
N LEU A 53 -8.77 -38.07 -2.42
CA LEU A 53 -8.04 -38.42 -1.21
C LEU A 53 -8.56 -39.73 -0.60
N PRO A 54 -7.66 -40.59 -0.08
CA PRO A 54 -8.04 -41.75 0.71
C PRO A 54 -8.89 -41.37 1.92
N ASP A 55 -9.69 -42.32 2.41
CA ASP A 55 -10.50 -42.07 3.61
C ASP A 55 -9.60 -41.76 4.81
N GLY A 56 -9.96 -40.70 5.56
CA GLY A 56 -9.16 -40.19 6.68
C GLY A 56 -8.07 -39.18 6.29
N HIS A 57 -7.87 -38.92 4.99
CA HIS A 57 -6.97 -37.88 4.50
C HIS A 57 -7.70 -36.54 4.29
N ALA A 58 -6.96 -35.44 4.35
CA ALA A 58 -7.45 -34.10 4.05
C ALA A 58 -6.33 -33.18 3.57
N PHE A 59 -6.68 -32.11 2.85
CA PHE A 59 -5.75 -31.03 2.56
C PHE A 59 -5.81 -29.98 3.65
N PHE A 60 -4.64 -29.60 4.14
CA PHE A 60 -4.45 -28.55 5.13
C PHE A 60 -3.79 -27.34 4.47
N PHE A 61 -4.39 -26.18 4.70
CA PHE A 61 -3.83 -24.89 4.32
C PHE A 61 -3.16 -24.30 5.54
N SER A 62 -1.84 -24.13 5.46
CA SER A 62 -1.07 -23.40 6.44
C SER A 62 -0.60 -22.09 5.82
N ALA A 63 -0.74 -21.00 6.57
CA ALA A 63 -0.38 -19.67 6.10
C ALA A 63 0.64 -19.03 7.05
N LYS A 64 1.64 -18.39 6.46
CA LYS A 64 2.57 -17.47 7.12
C LYS A 64 2.45 -16.10 6.46
N ILE A 65 2.38 -15.07 7.27
CA ILE A 65 2.34 -13.67 6.83
C ILE A 65 3.52 -12.97 7.50
N ASP A 66 4.40 -12.39 6.68
CA ASP A 66 5.68 -11.80 7.07
C ASP A 66 6.53 -12.74 7.93
N GLY A 67 6.53 -14.03 7.56
CA GLY A 67 7.21 -15.09 8.30
C GLY A 67 6.50 -15.56 9.57
N ARG A 68 5.48 -14.84 10.06
CA ARG A 68 4.67 -15.23 11.23
C ARG A 68 3.57 -16.22 10.81
N GLY A 69 3.53 -17.38 11.44
CA GLY A 69 2.44 -18.34 11.25
C GLY A 69 1.12 -17.79 11.78
N THR A 70 0.03 -17.99 11.03
CA THR A 70 -1.32 -17.56 11.45
C THR A 70 -1.86 -18.30 12.68
N GLY A 71 -1.18 -19.37 13.12
CA GLY A 71 -1.55 -20.16 14.30
C GLY A 71 -2.76 -21.09 14.09
N THR A 72 -3.39 -21.04 12.92
CA THR A 72 -4.40 -21.99 12.49
C THR A 72 -4.01 -22.68 11.20
N THR A 73 -4.42 -23.92 11.05
CA THR A 73 -4.57 -24.57 9.75
C THR A 73 -6.05 -24.69 9.45
N VAL A 74 -6.42 -24.46 8.19
CA VAL A 74 -7.81 -24.67 7.78
C VAL A 74 -7.88 -25.92 6.91
N LYS A 75 -8.85 -26.78 7.26
CA LYS A 75 -9.03 -28.09 6.66
C LYS A 75 -10.06 -28.01 5.55
N VAL A 76 -9.67 -28.44 4.35
CA VAL A 76 -10.59 -28.71 3.26
C VAL A 76 -10.95 -30.20 3.31
N ILE A 77 -12.23 -30.48 3.59
CA ILE A 77 -12.82 -31.84 3.58
C ILE A 77 -13.82 -31.98 2.46
N ARG A 78 -14.17 -33.22 2.11
CA ARG A 78 -15.26 -33.52 1.17
C ARG A 78 -16.50 -32.67 1.51
N GLY A 79 -16.97 -31.86 0.57
CA GLY A 79 -18.13 -30.98 0.73
C GLY A 79 -17.86 -29.53 1.20
N LYS A 80 -16.67 -29.20 1.73
CA LYS A 80 -16.28 -27.82 2.08
C LYS A 80 -15.01 -27.44 1.36
N TYR A 81 -15.16 -26.59 0.34
CA TYR A 81 -14.09 -26.30 -0.62
C TYR A 81 -13.46 -24.93 -0.45
N GLU A 82 -13.98 -24.13 0.48
CA GLU A 82 -13.54 -22.76 0.73
C GLU A 82 -13.28 -22.56 2.22
N CYS A 83 -12.18 -21.89 2.52
CA CYS A 83 -11.62 -21.71 3.85
C CYS A 83 -10.99 -20.32 3.94
N LYS A 84 -10.91 -19.73 5.14
CA LYS A 84 -10.25 -18.43 5.30
C LYS A 84 -9.43 -18.29 6.58
N HIS A 85 -8.31 -17.58 6.47
CA HIS A 85 -7.58 -17.05 7.62
C HIS A 85 -7.95 -15.58 7.77
N VAL A 86 -8.39 -15.20 8.97
CA VAL A 86 -8.87 -13.85 9.27
C VAL A 86 -7.91 -13.03 10.12
N GLY A 87 -6.92 -13.69 10.72
CA GLY A 87 -6.01 -13.09 11.67
C GLY A 87 -4.97 -14.08 12.21
N PHE A 88 -4.06 -13.58 13.03
CA PHE A 88 -3.17 -14.42 13.83
C PHE A 88 -3.93 -14.95 15.04
N LEU A 89 -3.87 -16.27 15.28
CA LEU A 89 -4.44 -16.86 16.48
C LEU A 89 -3.72 -16.32 17.72
N HIS A 90 -4.49 -15.65 18.56
CA HIS A 90 -4.05 -15.13 19.84
C HIS A 90 -4.20 -16.20 20.94
N HIS A 91 -5.43 -16.72 21.10
CA HIS A 91 -5.75 -17.80 22.03
C HIS A 91 -6.97 -18.57 21.49
N GLY A 92 -7.04 -19.89 21.69
CA GLY A 92 -8.25 -20.62 21.35
C GLY A 92 -8.28 -22.07 21.84
N ASP A 93 -9.49 -22.57 22.03
CA ASP A 93 -9.81 -23.96 22.36
C ASP A 93 -10.90 -24.50 21.42
N ALA A 94 -11.45 -25.67 21.74
CA ALA A 94 -12.53 -26.31 20.95
C ALA A 94 -13.85 -25.51 20.95
N ASN A 95 -14.05 -24.60 21.91
CA ASN A 95 -15.29 -23.83 22.05
C ASN A 95 -15.18 -22.47 21.39
N SER A 96 -14.03 -21.81 21.52
CA SER A 96 -13.83 -20.44 21.03
C SER A 96 -12.38 -20.14 20.71
N ALA A 97 -12.16 -19.28 19.72
CA ALA A 97 -10.83 -18.80 19.35
C ALA A 97 -10.84 -17.30 19.08
N THR A 98 -9.82 -16.61 19.57
CA THR A 98 -9.61 -15.17 19.42
C THR A 98 -8.48 -14.92 18.44
N TYR A 99 -8.73 -14.03 17.47
CA TYR A 99 -7.80 -13.72 16.39
C TYR A 99 -7.47 -12.23 16.37
N ASP A 100 -6.18 -11.92 16.21
CA ASP A 100 -5.66 -10.61 15.84
C ASP A 100 -5.85 -10.41 14.33
N LEU A 101 -6.83 -9.59 13.92
CA LEU A 101 -7.19 -9.39 12.52
C LEU A 101 -6.03 -8.85 11.69
N PHE A 102 -5.89 -9.31 10.44
CA PHE A 102 -4.87 -8.77 9.55
C PHE A 102 -5.22 -7.37 9.05
N GLU A 103 -4.23 -6.49 9.06
CA GLU A 103 -4.28 -5.17 8.43
C GLU A 103 -2.95 -4.88 7.75
N PHE A 104 -3.01 -4.35 6.53
CA PHE A 104 -1.85 -3.80 5.87
C PHE A 104 -1.41 -2.54 6.61
N ALA A 105 -0.17 -2.50 7.07
CA ALA A 105 0.40 -1.38 7.78
C ALA A 105 1.62 -0.84 7.03
N SER A 106 1.87 0.44 7.16
CA SER A 106 3.14 1.02 6.73
C SER A 106 4.26 0.51 7.63
N ALA A 107 5.37 0.06 7.05
CA ALA A 107 6.54 -0.33 7.85
C ALA A 107 6.91 0.81 8.81
N THR A 108 7.02 0.51 10.10
CA THR A 108 7.49 1.51 11.05
C THR A 108 8.98 1.80 10.80
N PRO A 109 9.43 3.06 10.82
CA PRO A 109 10.81 3.42 10.51
C PRO A 109 11.87 2.70 11.36
N ASN A 110 11.48 2.21 12.55
CA ASN A 110 12.34 1.48 13.47
C ASN A 110 12.46 -0.03 13.15
N GLU A 111 11.60 -0.59 12.29
CA GLU A 111 11.63 -2.01 11.90
C GLU A 111 12.35 -2.23 10.55
N ALA A 112 12.57 -1.17 9.78
CA ALA A 112 13.28 -1.18 8.49
C ALA A 112 14.82 -1.36 8.63
N VAL A 113 15.28 -2.09 9.65
CA VAL A 113 16.69 -2.23 10.00
C VAL A 113 17.12 -3.70 9.85
N GLN A 114 18.02 -3.91 8.89
CA GLN A 114 18.85 -5.10 8.65
C GLN A 114 18.16 -6.39 8.18
N ALA A 115 17.84 -6.45 6.88
CA ALA A 115 18.23 -7.61 6.10
C ALA A 115 19.48 -7.22 5.30
N ASN A 116 20.48 -8.09 5.25
CA ASN A 116 21.62 -7.92 4.35
C ASN A 116 21.12 -7.55 2.95
N SER A 117 21.82 -6.64 2.29
CA SER A 117 21.46 -5.81 1.14
C SER A 117 21.00 -6.51 -0.16
N SER A 118 20.10 -7.49 -0.08
CA SER A 118 19.48 -8.15 -1.23
C SER A 118 18.03 -8.59 -1.01
N GLU A 119 17.56 -8.74 0.25
CA GLU A 119 16.16 -9.07 0.53
C GLU A 119 15.42 -7.84 1.04
N PHE A 120 14.75 -7.14 0.13
CA PHE A 120 13.78 -6.11 0.48
C PHE A 120 12.74 -6.70 1.44
N GLN A 121 12.48 -6.01 2.57
CA GLN A 121 11.38 -6.34 3.48
C GLN A 121 10.05 -5.93 2.84
N GLU A 122 9.67 -6.63 1.78
CA GLU A 122 8.33 -6.54 1.24
C GLU A 122 7.42 -7.46 2.03
N GLY A 123 6.19 -6.99 2.27
CA GLY A 123 5.15 -7.79 2.86
C GLY A 123 4.96 -9.08 2.08
N LYS A 124 4.96 -10.23 2.77
CA LYS A 124 4.96 -11.56 2.14
C LYS A 124 3.94 -12.49 2.78
N ILE A 125 3.14 -13.12 1.93
CA ILE A 125 2.21 -14.18 2.29
C ILE A 125 2.73 -15.48 1.67
N GLU A 126 2.95 -16.49 2.51
CA GLU A 126 3.27 -17.85 2.09
C GLU A 126 2.16 -18.79 2.52
N VAL A 127 1.59 -19.53 1.56
CA VAL A 127 0.58 -20.55 1.82
C VAL A 127 1.09 -21.89 1.34
N ILE A 128 1.09 -22.87 2.23
CA ILE A 128 1.48 -24.23 1.92
C ILE A 128 0.24 -25.11 2.05
N VAL A 129 -0.07 -25.80 0.95
CA VAL A 129 -1.13 -26.80 0.88
C VAL A 129 -0.47 -28.17 1.01
N GLN A 130 -0.81 -28.89 2.06
CA GLN A 130 -0.22 -30.20 2.33
C GLN A 130 -1.30 -31.24 2.56
N GLU A 131 -1.07 -32.42 2.00
CA GLU A 131 -1.87 -33.59 2.31
C GLU A 131 -1.56 -34.05 3.74
N THR A 132 -2.61 -34.40 4.46
CA THR A 132 -2.51 -34.89 5.83
C THR A 132 -3.36 -36.13 6.01
N GLN A 133 -2.94 -37.01 6.92
CA GLN A 133 -3.72 -38.14 7.39
C GLN A 133 -4.05 -37.96 8.87
N ARG A 134 -5.23 -38.40 9.28
CA ARG A 134 -5.61 -38.37 10.71
C ARG A 134 -4.69 -39.30 11.49
N ALA A 135 -3.98 -38.75 12.47
CA ALA A 135 -3.18 -39.53 13.39
C ALA A 135 -4.03 -39.92 14.62
N PRO A 136 -3.76 -41.06 15.27
CA PRO A 136 -4.40 -41.39 16.52
C PRO A 136 -3.98 -40.40 17.63
N GLY A 137 -4.97 -39.88 18.37
CA GLY A 137 -4.78 -38.97 19.51
C GLY A 137 -5.35 -37.57 19.30
N VAL A 138 -5.24 -36.75 20.36
CA VAL A 138 -5.62 -35.32 20.38
C VAL A 138 -4.35 -34.52 20.61
N THR A 139 -4.11 -33.49 19.80
CA THR A 139 -3.00 -32.56 20.01
C THR A 139 -3.47 -31.42 20.87
N GLN A 140 -2.83 -31.16 22.01
CA GLN A 140 -3.01 -29.87 22.68
C GLN A 140 -2.38 -28.78 21.80
N CYS A 141 -3.16 -27.79 21.37
CA CYS A 141 -2.59 -26.57 20.79
C CYS A 141 -1.63 -25.98 21.82
N LYS A 142 -0.34 -25.95 21.50
CA LYS A 142 0.57 -25.12 22.27
C LYS A 142 0.15 -23.68 21.99
N PRO A 143 -0.12 -22.85 23.02
CA PRO A 143 -0.35 -21.44 22.80
C PRO A 143 0.80 -20.90 21.95
N THR A 144 0.47 -20.19 20.86
CA THR A 144 1.48 -19.47 20.09
C THR A 144 2.20 -18.58 21.10
N GLN A 145 3.48 -18.85 21.34
CA GLN A 145 4.27 -18.07 22.28
C GLN A 145 4.14 -16.60 21.87
N ASP A 146 3.69 -15.73 22.78
CA ASP A 146 3.55 -14.29 22.54
C ASP A 146 4.87 -13.79 21.96
N TYR A 147 4.88 -13.53 20.65
CA TYR A 147 6.03 -13.00 19.98
C TYR A 147 6.06 -11.52 20.32
N THR A 148 6.60 -11.20 21.51
CA THR A 148 7.00 -9.83 21.85
C THR A 148 7.94 -9.36 20.76
N GLY A 149 7.52 -8.35 20.00
CA GLY A 149 8.19 -7.85 18.81
C GLY A 149 9.70 -7.89 18.95
N SER A 150 10.36 -8.58 18.02
CA SER A 150 11.82 -8.70 17.98
C SER A 150 12.42 -7.31 18.08
N LYS A 151 13.10 -7.03 19.20
CA LYS A 151 13.96 -5.84 19.34
C LYS A 151 15.05 -5.94 18.28
N VAL A 152 15.03 -4.99 17.35
CA VAL A 152 16.01 -4.91 16.27
C VAL A 152 17.34 -4.35 16.80
N PRO A 153 18.50 -4.93 16.44
CA PRO A 153 19.81 -4.37 16.76
C PRO A 153 20.03 -3.03 16.06
N SER A 154 20.58 -2.03 16.76
CA SER A 154 20.95 -0.74 16.19
C SER A 154 22.22 -0.83 15.33
N LEU A 155 22.23 -0.21 14.15
CA LEU A 155 23.41 -0.04 13.29
C LEU A 155 23.91 1.42 13.28
N PRO A 156 25.18 1.66 12.84
CA PRO A 156 25.83 2.95 12.87
C PRO A 156 25.37 3.86 11.72
N GLU A 157 25.22 5.14 12.03
CA GLU A 157 24.90 6.23 11.10
C GLU A 157 25.87 6.26 9.91
N GLY A 158 25.37 6.20 8.67
CA GLY A 158 26.29 6.35 7.54
C GLY A 158 25.80 6.09 6.11
N LYS A 159 24.50 6.12 5.78
CA LYS A 159 23.97 6.43 4.43
C LYS A 159 22.46 6.24 4.41
N LYS A 160 21.70 7.33 4.24
CA LYS A 160 20.23 7.28 4.13
C LYS A 160 19.86 7.01 2.67
N PHE A 161 19.55 5.77 2.34
CA PHE A 161 18.80 5.46 1.12
C PHE A 161 17.32 5.66 1.44
N PHE A 162 16.71 6.69 0.87
CA PHE A 162 15.27 6.94 1.02
C PHE A 162 14.50 5.94 0.14
N LEU A 163 14.37 4.71 0.62
CA LEU A 163 13.44 3.75 0.06
C LEU A 163 12.07 4.00 0.68
N ALA A 164 11.03 4.04 -0.16
CA ALA A 164 9.66 4.11 0.32
C ALA A 164 9.40 2.93 1.27
N PRO A 165 8.80 3.16 2.45
CA PRO A 165 8.52 2.08 3.39
C PRO A 165 7.55 1.11 2.73
N SER A 166 7.96 -0.15 2.59
CA SER A 166 7.09 -1.23 2.13
C SER A 166 5.96 -1.46 3.13
N LEU A 167 4.89 -2.13 2.69
CA LEU A 167 3.85 -2.60 3.60
C LEU A 167 4.32 -3.81 4.43
N THR A 168 3.85 -3.88 5.67
CA THR A 168 3.92 -5.03 6.58
C THR A 168 2.52 -5.37 7.09
N THR A 169 2.37 -6.44 7.87
CA THR A 169 1.09 -6.79 8.51
C THR A 169 1.07 -6.37 9.98
N ALA A 170 0.04 -5.61 10.36
CA ALA A 170 -0.28 -5.28 11.75
C ALA A 170 -1.55 -6.01 12.23
N SER A 171 -1.84 -5.87 13.53
CA SER A 171 -3.10 -6.32 14.14
C SER A 171 -4.13 -5.20 14.14
N ALA A 172 -5.27 -5.43 13.49
CA ALA A 172 -6.39 -4.49 13.36
C ALA A 172 -7.36 -4.53 14.55
N GLY A 173 -6.98 -5.17 15.66
CA GLY A 173 -7.85 -5.53 16.77
C GLY A 173 -8.22 -7.02 16.80
N THR A 174 -9.00 -7.41 17.79
CA THR A 174 -9.30 -8.83 18.07
C THR A 174 -10.75 -9.20 17.75
N VAL A 175 -10.96 -10.44 17.30
CA VAL A 175 -12.30 -11.02 17.10
C VAL A 175 -12.42 -12.40 17.71
N LEU A 176 -13.57 -12.69 18.30
CA LEU A 176 -13.94 -14.03 18.76
C LEU A 176 -14.62 -14.81 17.62
N ARG A 177 -14.20 -16.05 17.42
CA ARG A 177 -14.76 -17.00 16.44
C ARG A 177 -15.00 -18.35 17.09
N ALA A 178 -15.60 -19.25 16.32
CA ALA A 178 -15.75 -20.65 16.71
C ALA A 178 -14.40 -21.28 17.05
N GLY A 179 -14.42 -22.21 17.98
CA GLY A 179 -13.23 -22.93 18.41
C GLY A 179 -12.54 -23.72 17.32
N ILE A 180 -11.34 -24.19 17.65
CA ILE A 180 -10.44 -24.89 16.73
C ILE A 180 -10.45 -26.39 17.07
N ASP A 181 -10.51 -27.23 16.03
CA ASP A 181 -10.38 -28.67 16.19
C ASP A 181 -8.93 -29.04 16.54
N HIS A 182 -8.76 -29.74 17.66
CA HIS A 182 -7.49 -30.22 18.19
C HIS A 182 -7.11 -31.63 17.72
N THR A 183 -7.83 -32.17 16.74
CA THR A 183 -7.52 -33.48 16.15
C THR A 183 -6.10 -33.48 15.58
N LYS A 184 -5.33 -34.52 15.89
CA LYS A 184 -3.96 -34.68 15.40
C LYS A 184 -3.97 -35.15 13.95
N TYR A 185 -3.12 -34.53 13.14
CA TYR A 185 -2.85 -34.93 11.77
C TYR A 185 -1.35 -35.04 11.53
N GLU A 186 -0.96 -35.93 10.64
CA GLU A 186 0.41 -36.11 10.18
C GLU A 186 0.50 -35.71 8.72
N TYR A 187 1.57 -35.00 8.35
CA TYR A 187 1.82 -34.62 6.97
C TYR A 187 2.21 -35.85 6.14
N VAL A 188 1.60 -35.97 4.97
CA VAL A 188 1.86 -37.05 4.02
C VAL A 188 2.64 -36.45 2.85
N GLY A 189 3.87 -36.88 2.67
CA GLY A 189 4.71 -36.50 1.53
C GLY A 189 5.06 -35.01 1.44
N SER A 190 5.44 -34.59 0.24
CA SER A 190 5.78 -33.20 -0.08
C SER A 190 4.52 -32.32 -0.21
N PRO A 191 4.63 -30.99 -0.03
CA PRO A 191 3.51 -30.07 -0.28
C PRO A 191 2.90 -30.26 -1.67
N ALA A 192 1.57 -30.24 -1.73
CA ALA A 192 0.82 -30.34 -2.99
C ALA A 192 0.86 -29.02 -3.77
N ALA A 193 0.95 -27.88 -3.06
CA ALA A 193 1.16 -26.56 -3.65
C ALA A 193 1.78 -25.60 -2.63
N THR A 194 2.58 -24.65 -3.11
CA THR A 194 3.12 -23.54 -2.33
C THR A 194 2.86 -22.24 -3.08
N PHE A 195 2.14 -21.32 -2.44
CA PHE A 195 1.84 -19.99 -2.95
C PHE A 195 2.73 -18.97 -2.25
N LYS A 196 3.34 -18.09 -3.03
CA LYS A 196 4.11 -16.96 -2.53
C LYS A 196 3.54 -15.71 -3.16
N ILE A 197 2.96 -14.85 -2.33
CA ILE A 197 2.30 -13.62 -2.73
C ILE A 197 3.00 -12.49 -1.98
N ARG A 198 3.38 -11.43 -2.68
CA ARG A 198 3.86 -10.20 -2.06
C ARG A 198 2.72 -9.20 -2.03
N TYR A 199 2.79 -8.20 -1.15
CA TYR A 199 1.81 -7.12 -1.15
C TYR A 199 2.49 -5.78 -0.92
N GLU A 200 2.00 -4.75 -1.61
CA GLU A 200 2.69 -3.48 -1.70
C GLU A 200 1.74 -2.33 -2.11
N THR A 201 2.14 -1.09 -1.83
CA THR A 201 1.39 0.09 -2.29
C THR A 201 1.48 0.27 -3.81
N PRO A 202 0.44 0.84 -4.44
CA PRO A 202 0.49 1.13 -5.88
C PRO A 202 1.61 2.11 -6.23
N THR A 203 1.92 3.06 -5.35
CA THR A 203 3.04 4.00 -5.54
C THR A 203 4.40 3.28 -5.55
N THR A 204 4.65 2.37 -4.61
CA THR A 204 5.89 1.59 -4.59
C THR A 204 5.99 0.65 -5.81
N LEU A 205 4.88 0.04 -6.23
CA LEU A 205 4.86 -0.80 -7.44
C LEU A 205 5.10 -0.01 -8.74
N LEU A 206 4.67 1.25 -8.80
CA LEU A 206 5.03 2.18 -9.88
C LEU A 206 6.53 2.50 -9.88
N LEU A 207 7.10 2.81 -8.71
CA LEU A 207 8.53 3.10 -8.56
C LEU A 207 9.40 1.90 -8.99
N ARG A 208 8.95 0.68 -8.67
CA ARG A 208 9.61 -0.57 -9.10
C ARG A 208 9.34 -0.96 -10.55
N LYS A 209 8.54 -0.16 -11.29
CA LYS A 209 8.11 -0.43 -12.68
C LYS A 209 7.34 -1.76 -12.85
N ILE A 210 6.73 -2.26 -11.78
CA ILE A 210 5.84 -3.43 -11.83
C ILE A 210 4.47 -2.98 -12.36
N LEU A 211 3.97 -1.86 -11.84
CA LEU A 211 2.83 -1.16 -12.43
C LEU A 211 3.32 -0.19 -13.52
N ASN A 212 2.53 -0.06 -14.59
CA ASN A 212 2.82 0.83 -15.71
C ASN A 212 1.55 1.61 -16.07
N ARG A 213 1.63 2.94 -16.11
CA ARG A 213 0.49 3.81 -16.46
C ARG A 213 0.02 3.63 -17.91
N ASP A 214 0.90 3.20 -18.80
CA ASP A 214 0.58 3.02 -20.23
C ASP A 214 -0.22 1.73 -20.47
N ASN A 215 -0.18 0.78 -19.53
CA ASN A 215 -0.99 -0.43 -19.61
C ASN A 215 -2.40 -0.13 -19.07
N PRO A 216 -3.48 -0.29 -19.86
CA PRO A 216 -4.83 0.08 -19.45
C PRO A 216 -5.33 -0.70 -18.22
N ALA A 217 -4.92 -1.96 -18.04
CA ALA A 217 -5.29 -2.75 -16.87
C ALA A 217 -4.60 -2.21 -15.61
N HIS A 218 -3.32 -1.84 -15.71
CA HIS A 218 -2.58 -1.24 -14.61
C HIS A 218 -3.10 0.18 -14.31
N ALA A 219 -3.42 0.97 -15.33
CA ALA A 219 -4.03 2.28 -15.16
C ALA A 219 -5.39 2.21 -14.44
N ALA A 220 -6.22 1.20 -14.76
CA ALA A 220 -7.48 0.97 -14.06
C ALA A 220 -7.28 0.67 -12.57
N ILE A 221 -6.25 -0.13 -12.23
CA ILE A 221 -5.83 -0.35 -10.84
C ILE A 221 -5.41 0.98 -10.23
N LEU A 222 -4.48 1.72 -10.82
CA LEU A 222 -3.98 2.99 -10.27
C LEU A 222 -5.07 4.06 -10.05
N ASN A 223 -6.14 4.04 -10.84
CA ASN A 223 -7.27 4.96 -10.67
C ASN A 223 -8.19 4.59 -9.49
N SER A 224 -8.13 3.36 -8.99
CA SER A 224 -8.89 2.94 -7.80
C SER A 224 -8.27 3.42 -6.48
N PHE A 225 -6.98 3.80 -6.49
CA PHE A 225 -6.24 4.29 -5.32
C PHE A 225 -6.10 5.82 -5.37
N SER A 226 -6.41 6.50 -4.27
CA SER A 226 -6.39 7.98 -4.25
C SER A 226 -4.99 8.58 -4.37
N GLU A 227 -3.96 7.88 -3.87
CA GLU A 227 -2.56 8.36 -3.88
C GLU A 227 -1.93 8.38 -5.28
N THR A 228 -2.38 7.52 -6.18
CA THR A 228 -1.86 7.42 -7.54
C THR A 228 -2.68 8.18 -8.57
N ARG A 229 -3.83 8.76 -8.15
CA ARG A 229 -4.59 9.66 -8.99
C ARG A 229 -3.75 10.89 -9.29
N ILE A 230 -3.55 11.15 -10.56
CA ILE A 230 -3.00 12.41 -11.03
C ILE A 230 -4.08 13.46 -10.76
N VAL A 231 -3.99 14.13 -9.62
CA VAL A 231 -4.76 15.35 -9.39
C VAL A 231 -4.14 16.41 -10.30
N PRO A 232 -4.86 16.97 -11.29
CA PRO A 232 -4.37 18.16 -11.97
C PRO A 232 -4.23 19.24 -10.90
N SER A 233 -3.00 19.67 -10.61
CA SER A 233 -2.65 20.58 -9.54
C SER A 233 -3.45 21.88 -9.64
N SER A 234 -4.56 21.96 -8.90
CA SER A 234 -5.43 23.11 -8.79
C SER A 234 -5.65 23.41 -7.31
N ILE A 235 -5.04 24.52 -6.89
CA ILE A 235 -5.24 25.27 -5.65
C ILE A 235 -4.60 24.63 -4.39
N ALA A 236 -3.30 24.90 -4.21
CA ALA A 236 -2.70 24.96 -2.88
C ALA A 236 -3.21 26.22 -2.17
N GLN A 237 -3.99 26.05 -1.10
CA GLN A 237 -4.25 27.12 -0.12
C GLN A 237 -2.91 27.51 0.55
N PRO A 238 -2.58 28.80 0.67
CA PRO A 238 -1.46 29.22 1.51
C PRO A 238 -1.84 29.11 2.98
N ALA A 239 -1.00 28.38 3.73
CA ALA A 239 -0.94 28.40 5.18
C ALA A 239 -0.66 29.84 5.67
N ALA A 240 -1.47 30.32 6.61
CA ALA A 240 -1.22 31.58 7.29
C ALA A 240 -0.07 31.40 8.29
N SER A 241 1.13 31.84 7.92
CA SER A 241 2.26 31.98 8.84
C SER A 241 2.06 33.18 9.75
N ALA A 242 2.12 32.90 11.05
CA ALA A 242 2.23 33.85 12.12
C ALA A 242 3.63 34.48 12.19
N MET A 243 3.69 35.80 12.08
CA MET A 243 4.67 36.71 12.71
C MET A 243 3.92 38.04 12.82
N GLY A 244 3.92 38.84 13.89
CA GLY A 244 4.70 38.95 15.10
C GLY A 244 4.65 40.44 15.44
N SER A 245 3.99 40.83 16.54
CA SER A 245 4.05 42.22 17.04
C SER A 245 4.51 42.22 18.49
N THR A 246 5.65 42.86 18.71
CA THR A 246 6.22 43.29 19.99
C THR A 246 5.24 44.18 20.79
N GLY A 247 5.19 43.99 22.11
CA GLY A 247 4.20 44.55 23.08
C GLY A 247 4.27 46.06 23.37
N PRO A 248 3.77 46.62 24.51
CA PRO A 248 3.51 46.01 25.83
C PRO A 248 2.09 46.28 26.44
N GLY A 249 1.70 45.56 27.51
CA GLY A 249 0.37 45.60 28.18
C GLY A 249 0.14 46.80 29.13
N PRO A 250 -0.68 46.71 30.21
CA PRO A 250 -1.83 45.85 30.54
C PRO A 250 -3.10 46.65 30.96
N SER A 251 -4.30 46.04 31.02
CA SER A 251 -5.51 46.38 31.87
C SER A 251 -6.75 45.65 31.32
N ARG A 252 -7.34 44.65 31.98
CA ARG A 252 -8.29 44.65 33.11
C ARG A 252 -9.74 45.10 32.76
N GLN A 253 -10.62 44.07 32.74
CA GLN A 253 -12.05 44.05 33.12
C GLN A 253 -13.16 44.67 32.24
N GLN A 254 -14.29 43.94 32.25
CA GLN A 254 -15.72 44.31 32.10
C GLN A 254 -16.48 44.08 30.78
N GLN A 255 -17.37 43.07 30.86
CA GLN A 255 -18.85 43.11 30.66
C GLN A 255 -19.41 43.42 29.25
N GLN A 256 -20.07 42.45 28.60
CA GLN A 256 -21.53 42.12 28.61
C GLN A 256 -22.46 43.08 27.81
N HIS A 257 -22.91 42.57 26.63
CA HIS A 257 -24.23 42.73 25.94
C HIS A 257 -24.73 44.15 25.52
N PRO A 258 -25.86 44.29 24.78
CA PRO A 258 -26.20 43.75 23.46
C PRO A 258 -26.82 44.81 22.47
N ARG A 259 -26.95 44.44 21.19
CA ARG A 259 -27.99 44.86 20.19
C ARG A 259 -28.06 46.35 19.76
N VAL A 260 -28.06 46.62 18.44
CA VAL A 260 -29.20 47.14 17.63
C VAL A 260 -28.76 47.50 16.18
N LYS A 261 -29.69 47.21 15.26
CA LYS A 261 -29.80 47.40 13.80
C LYS A 261 -29.38 48.77 13.21
N ARG A 262 -28.89 48.73 11.95
CA ARG A 262 -29.13 49.66 10.81
C ARG A 262 -28.72 48.91 9.51
N GLU A 263 -29.62 48.48 8.62
CA GLU A 263 -30.32 49.19 7.52
C GLU A 263 -29.40 49.93 6.51
N ARG A 264 -29.14 49.32 5.33
CA ARG A 264 -29.58 49.75 3.98
C ARG A 264 -28.71 49.17 2.85
N ASP A 265 -29.40 48.54 1.91
CA ASP A 265 -29.32 48.60 0.44
C ASP A 265 -27.99 48.73 -0.34
N VAL A 266 -27.99 47.99 -1.45
CA VAL A 266 -27.48 48.31 -2.81
C VAL A 266 -26.29 47.48 -3.35
N ALA A 267 -26.53 47.01 -4.58
CA ALA A 267 -25.63 46.66 -5.68
C ALA A 267 -24.98 45.26 -5.71
N THR A 268 -25.61 44.41 -6.52
CA THR A 268 -24.97 43.49 -7.46
C THR A 268 -23.60 44.00 -7.93
N ASN A 269 -22.53 43.32 -7.51
CA ASN A 269 -21.22 43.44 -8.12
C ASN A 269 -20.97 42.15 -8.90
N THR A 270 -21.07 42.26 -10.22
CA THR A 270 -20.69 41.23 -11.18
C THR A 270 -19.17 41.09 -11.13
N ASP A 271 -18.67 40.02 -10.55
CA ASP A 271 -17.28 39.61 -10.76
C ASP A 271 -17.17 39.16 -12.23
N GLU A 272 -16.53 39.98 -13.05
CA GLU A 272 -16.15 39.62 -14.41
C GLU A 272 -15.24 38.39 -14.35
N ILE A 273 -15.79 37.25 -14.78
CA ILE A 273 -15.03 36.04 -15.09
C ILE A 273 -14.25 36.35 -16.37
N ILE A 274 -12.93 36.48 -16.26
CA ILE A 274 -12.05 36.57 -17.43
C ILE A 274 -11.94 35.17 -18.03
N ASP A 275 -12.53 34.99 -19.20
CA ASP A 275 -12.43 33.78 -20.00
C ASP A 275 -11.08 33.73 -20.74
N LEU A 276 -10.25 32.75 -20.37
CA LEU A 276 -8.93 32.52 -20.98
C LEU A 276 -9.00 31.76 -22.32
N LEU A 277 -10.21 31.43 -22.80
CA LEU A 277 -10.44 30.85 -24.13
C LEU A 277 -10.65 31.93 -25.22
N ASP A 278 -10.71 33.22 -24.84
CA ASP A 278 -10.67 34.32 -25.79
C ASP A 278 -9.21 34.64 -26.17
N PRO A 279 -8.77 34.35 -27.41
CA PRO A 279 -7.38 34.57 -27.84
C PRO A 279 -7.00 36.05 -27.92
N THR A 280 -7.94 36.98 -27.68
CA THR A 280 -7.69 38.42 -27.77
C THR A 280 -7.27 39.08 -26.45
N ARG A 281 -7.30 38.37 -25.32
CA ARG A 281 -7.09 39.01 -23.99
C ARG A 281 -6.26 38.21 -22.98
N VAL A 282 -5.03 37.80 -23.31
CA VAL A 282 -4.00 37.58 -22.28
C VAL A 282 -2.61 37.91 -22.81
N SER A 283 -2.01 38.99 -22.29
CA SER A 283 -0.55 39.20 -22.39
C SER A 283 0.04 38.89 -21.02
N ILE A 284 0.59 37.68 -20.84
CA ILE A 284 1.41 37.37 -19.67
C ILE A 284 2.74 38.07 -19.90
N ARG A 285 2.93 39.24 -19.30
CA ARG A 285 4.20 39.95 -19.33
C ARG A 285 5.18 39.28 -18.37
N VAL A 286 5.89 38.24 -18.82
CA VAL A 286 7.25 38.01 -18.33
C VAL A 286 8.11 39.03 -19.06
N ALA A 287 8.30 40.19 -18.42
CA ALA A 287 9.01 41.31 -19.01
C ALA A 287 10.52 41.06 -18.98
N GLU A 288 11.01 40.16 -19.82
CA GLU A 288 12.36 40.23 -20.38
C GLU A 288 12.28 39.81 -21.85
N ASN A 289 12.75 40.69 -22.74
CA ASN A 289 12.89 40.36 -24.16
C ASN A 289 13.80 39.13 -24.29
N LEU A 290 13.22 37.98 -24.61
CA LEU A 290 13.93 36.77 -25.03
C LEU A 290 14.09 36.81 -26.54
N GLY A 291 15.33 36.72 -27.02
CA GLY A 291 15.62 36.50 -28.43
C GLY A 291 15.14 35.12 -28.91
N PRO A 292 14.97 34.90 -30.22
CA PRO A 292 14.50 33.63 -30.79
C PRO A 292 15.41 32.42 -30.44
N ASN A 293 16.67 32.68 -30.13
CA ASN A 293 17.67 31.67 -29.74
C ASN A 293 18.01 31.71 -28.25
N GLU A 294 17.23 32.40 -27.43
CA GLU A 294 17.45 32.46 -25.99
C GLU A 294 16.44 31.58 -25.25
N GLU A 295 16.86 31.04 -24.11
CA GLU A 295 16.04 30.34 -23.15
C GLU A 295 16.39 30.80 -21.73
N LEU A 296 15.40 30.76 -20.83
CA LEU A 296 15.62 31.02 -19.40
C LEU A 296 15.83 29.69 -18.69
N LEU A 297 16.95 29.57 -17.99
CA LEU A 297 17.26 28.45 -17.11
C LEU A 297 17.17 28.92 -15.66
N CYS A 298 16.45 28.17 -14.85
CA CYS A 298 16.42 28.37 -13.40
C CYS A 298 17.54 27.53 -12.78
N ASP A 299 18.57 28.19 -12.24
CA ASP A 299 19.60 27.56 -11.44
C ASP A 299 19.13 27.45 -9.98
N LEU A 300 19.15 26.23 -9.47
CA LEU A 300 18.75 25.88 -8.10
C LEU A 300 19.96 25.36 -7.29
N THR A 301 21.18 25.49 -7.82
CA THR A 301 22.41 24.99 -7.19
C THR A 301 23.15 26.03 -6.35
N GLY A 302 22.66 27.28 -6.33
CA GLY A 302 23.17 28.32 -5.44
C GLY A 302 22.77 28.07 -3.98
N ASP A 303 23.64 28.45 -3.05
CA ASP A 303 23.39 28.38 -1.60
C ASP A 303 22.36 29.42 -1.10
N ASP A 304 21.76 30.21 -2.00
CA ASP A 304 20.73 31.20 -1.69
C ASP A 304 19.31 30.61 -1.81
N ASP A 305 18.44 30.91 -0.84
CA ASP A 305 17.03 30.49 -0.76
C ASP A 305 16.11 31.06 -1.88
N THR A 306 16.67 31.62 -2.95
CA THR A 306 15.91 32.20 -4.07
C THR A 306 16.35 31.64 -5.42
N PRO A 307 15.41 31.24 -6.30
CA PRO A 307 15.74 30.71 -7.62
C PRO A 307 16.42 31.78 -8.49
N GLN A 308 17.59 31.45 -9.05
CA GLN A 308 18.31 32.34 -9.95
C GLN A 308 17.93 32.04 -11.39
N TRP A 309 17.41 33.04 -12.11
CA TRP A 309 17.07 32.92 -13.52
C TRP A 309 18.22 33.46 -14.37
N ALA A 310 18.72 32.63 -15.30
CA ALA A 310 19.77 33.00 -16.22
C ALA A 310 19.31 32.81 -17.67
N LYS A 311 19.61 33.78 -18.54
CA LYS A 311 19.45 33.64 -19.98
C LYS A 311 20.59 32.78 -20.54
N ARG A 312 20.26 31.79 -21.36
CA ARG A 312 21.22 31.02 -22.16
C ARG A 312 20.84 31.03 -23.63
N HIS A 313 21.87 30.92 -24.48
CA HIS A 313 21.70 30.74 -25.90
C HIS A 313 21.53 29.25 -26.20
N LYS A 314 20.55 28.89 -27.02
CA LYS A 314 20.35 27.52 -27.49
C LYS A 314 21.58 27.09 -28.30
N PRO A 315 22.15 25.91 -28.05
CA PRO A 315 23.20 25.38 -28.92
C PRO A 315 22.60 25.12 -30.31
N ALA A 316 23.31 25.52 -31.35
CA ALA A 316 22.96 25.15 -32.71
C ALA A 316 23.10 23.63 -32.84
N ILE A 317 21.98 22.96 -33.13
CA ILE A 317 22.00 21.54 -33.47
C ILE A 317 22.41 21.48 -34.94
N ASP A 318 23.67 21.15 -35.22
CA ASP A 318 24.08 20.70 -36.55
C ASP A 318 23.45 19.33 -36.78
N ILE A 319 22.34 19.34 -37.52
CA ILE A 319 21.77 18.12 -38.07
C ILE A 319 22.63 17.79 -39.29
N ASP A 320 23.67 16.99 -39.09
CA ASP A 320 24.39 16.35 -40.20
C ASP A 320 23.38 15.49 -40.96
N GLU A 321 22.91 15.98 -42.11
CA GLU A 321 22.16 15.23 -43.09
C GLU A 321 23.06 14.08 -43.59
N THR A 322 22.98 12.92 -42.94
CA THR A 322 23.52 11.68 -43.50
C THR A 322 22.86 11.42 -44.84
N GLN A 323 23.68 11.60 -45.87
CA GLN A 323 23.42 11.35 -47.27
C GLN A 323 22.78 9.96 -47.48
N SER A 324 21.59 9.98 -48.06
CA SER A 324 21.07 8.84 -48.82
C SER A 324 21.78 8.82 -50.17
N THR A 325 22.58 7.79 -50.42
CA THR A 325 23.01 7.43 -51.78
C THR A 325 22.94 5.91 -51.91
N GLU A 326 22.01 5.50 -52.78
CA GLU A 326 21.90 4.28 -53.61
C GLU A 326 22.27 2.91 -53.03
#